data_AF-K5UFZ8-F1
#
_entry.id   AF-K5UFZ8-F1
#
_cell.length_a   1.000
_cell.length_b   1.000
_cell.length_c   1.000
_cell.angle_alpha   90.00
_cell.angle_beta   90.00
_cell.angle_gamma   90.00
#
_symmetry.space_group_name_H-M   'P 1'
#
loop_
_entity.id
_entity.type
_entity.pdbx_description
1 polymer ?
#
loop_
_entity_poly.entity_id
_entity_poly.type
_entity_poly.pdbx_seq_one_letter_code
_entity_poly.pdbx_strand_id
1 'polypeptide(L)'
;MVALSAAQGFAQVTGVPALVIVHVDCGTQALAGAVHNVDRGRTPVLIFAGMSPFSGQGELKGSKNEWPMWPQDIPDQAAIVR
;
A
#
# COMPACT_ATOMS: atom_id res chain seq x y z
N MET A 1 1.30 -3.42 9.79
CA MET A 1 2.56 -3.37 10.55
C MET A 1 3.44 -4.58 10.25
N VAL A 2 2.91 -5.82 10.29
CA VAL A 2 3.71 -7.05 10.13
C VAL A 2 4.49 -7.09 8.81
N ALA A 3 3.83 -6.91 7.65
CA ALA A 3 4.49 -7.01 6.35
C ALA A 3 5.66 -6.03 6.19
N LEU A 4 5.46 -4.75 6.52
CA LEU A 4 6.50 -3.73 6.39
C LEU A 4 7.63 -3.90 7.41
N SER A 5 7.33 -4.36 8.62
CA SER A 5 8.36 -4.66 9.63
C SER A 5 9.22 -5.87 9.20
N ALA A 6 8.60 -6.90 8.61
CA ALA A 6 9.32 -8.04 8.06
C ALA A 6 10.20 -7.62 6.88
N ALA A 7 9.69 -6.79 5.97
CA ALA A 7 10.45 -6.24 4.86
C ALA A 7 11.64 -5.38 5.34
N GLN A 8 11.44 -4.58 6.39
CA GLN A 8 12.51 -3.83 7.03
C GLN A 8 13.63 -4.76 7.52
N GLY A 9 13.28 -5.79 8.30
CA GLY A 9 14.25 -6.75 8.82
C GLY A 9 14.97 -7.51 7.70
N PHE A 10 14.25 -7.94 6.67
CA PHE A 10 14.83 -8.60 5.51
C PHE A 10 15.86 -7.71 4.81
N ALA A 11 15.51 -6.46 4.51
CA ALA A 11 16.40 -5.55 3.80
C ALA A 11 17.65 -5.19 4.62
N GLN A 12 17.51 -5.04 5.94
CA GLN A 12 18.62 -4.76 6.83
C GLN A 12 19.59 -5.95 6.97
N VAL A 13 19.09 -7.19 7.02
CA VAL A 13 19.93 -8.38 7.16
C VAL A 13 20.61 -8.76 5.85
N THR A 14 19.90 -8.64 4.73
CA THR A 14 20.39 -9.12 3.42
C THR A 14 21.12 -8.05 2.62
N GLY A 15 20.91 -6.77 2.92
CA GLY A 15 21.39 -5.66 2.09
C GLY A 15 20.66 -5.50 0.77
N VAL A 16 19.59 -6.28 0.52
CA VAL A 16 18.78 -6.24 -0.70
C VAL A 16 17.50 -5.44 -0.44
N PRO A 17 17.10 -4.51 -1.33
CA PRO A 17 15.83 -3.80 -1.20
C PRO A 17 14.63 -4.76 -1.11
N ALA A 18 13.68 -4.44 -0.24
CA ALA A 18 12.46 -5.22 -0.08
C ALA A 18 11.25 -4.55 -0.73
N LEU A 19 10.20 -5.34 -0.96
CA LEU A 19 8.94 -4.87 -1.52
C LEU A 19 7.78 -5.42 -0.68
N VAL A 20 6.79 -4.57 -0.41
CA VAL A 20 5.51 -4.99 0.17
C VAL A 20 4.35 -4.58 -0.71
N ILE A 21 3.36 -5.46 -0.82
CA ILE A 21 2.09 -5.20 -1.52
C ILE A 21 0.99 -5.15 -0.47
N VAL A 22 0.17 -4.10 -0.50
CA VAL A 22 -0.93 -3.89 0.43
C VAL A 22 -2.24 -3.67 -0.30
N HIS A 23 -3.32 -4.09 0.35
CA HIS A 23 -4.67 -4.01 -0.19
C HIS A 23 -5.24 -2.60 0.02
N VAL A 24 -5.23 -1.79 -1.05
CA VAL A 24 -5.84 -0.44 -1.12
C VAL A 24 -5.55 0.44 0.11
N ASP A 25 -6.42 1.39 0.40
CA ASP A 25 -6.32 2.35 1.49
C ASP A 25 -6.26 1.67 2.87
N CYS A 26 -7.15 0.71 3.16
CA CYS A 26 -7.19 0.01 4.45
C CYS A 26 -5.88 -0.74 4.74
N GLY A 27 -5.31 -1.41 3.74
CA GLY A 27 -4.02 -2.10 3.87
C GLY A 27 -2.86 -1.13 4.03
N THR A 28 -2.92 0.03 3.38
CA THR A 28 -1.93 1.10 3.54
C THR A 28 -1.98 1.68 4.95
N GLN A 29 -3.18 1.98 5.47
CA GLN A 29 -3.38 2.43 6.86
C GLN A 29 -2.90 1.37 7.85
N ALA A 30 -3.13 0.09 7.56
CA ALA A 30 -2.68 -1.01 8.40
C ALA A 30 -1.15 -1.10 8.51
N LEU A 31 -0.37 -0.46 7.62
CA LEU A 31 1.09 -0.32 7.79
C LEU A 31 1.42 0.47 9.06
N ALA A 32 0.62 1.48 9.39
CA ALA A 32 0.69 2.28 10.62
C ALA A 32 2.11 2.75 10.94
N GLY A 33 2.52 2.69 12.22
CA GLY A 33 3.84 3.14 12.67
C GLY A 33 5.03 2.42 12.03
N ALA A 34 4.84 1.30 11.33
CA ALA A 34 5.95 0.66 10.61
C ALA A 34 6.50 1.56 9.48
N VAL A 35 5.68 2.46 8.93
CA VAL A 35 6.13 3.47 7.95
C VAL A 35 7.19 4.39 8.58
N HIS A 36 6.94 4.85 9.81
CA HIS A 36 7.90 5.67 10.56
C HIS A 36 9.22 4.91 10.82
N ASN A 37 9.13 3.63 11.19
CA ASN A 37 10.32 2.82 11.45
C ASN A 37 11.20 2.64 10.21
N VAL A 38 10.59 2.37 9.05
CA VAL A 38 11.33 2.21 7.78
C VAL A 38 11.95 3.53 7.33
N ASP A 39 11.21 4.64 7.45
CA ASP A 39 11.71 5.99 7.12
C ASP A 39 12.89 6.41 8.01
N ARG A 40 12.71 6.37 9.34
CA ARG A 40 13.78 6.72 10.29
C ARG A 40 14.97 5.76 10.20
N GLY A 41 14.70 4.49 9.94
CA GLY A 41 15.71 3.46 9.71
C GLY A 41 16.40 3.54 8.34
N ARG A 42 16.01 4.48 7.46
CA ARG A 42 16.53 4.65 6.10
C ARG A 42 16.62 3.33 5.32
N THR A 43 15.65 2.45 5.55
CA THR A 43 15.69 1.08 5.02
C THR A 43 15.02 1.05 3.65
N PRO A 44 15.67 0.52 2.59
CA PRO A 44 15.13 0.57 1.24
C PRO A 44 13.98 -0.43 1.08
N VAL A 45 12.74 0.04 1.27
CA VAL A 45 11.52 -0.74 1.05
C VAL A 45 10.58 -0.01 0.10
N LEU A 46 10.10 -0.70 -0.93
CA LEU A 46 9.06 -0.21 -1.82
C LEU A 46 7.67 -0.67 -1.35
N ILE A 47 6.72 0.26 -1.28
CA ILE A 47 5.33 -0.02 -0.89
C ILE A 47 4.44 0.12 -2.12
N PHE A 48 3.79 -0.98 -2.51
CA PHE A 48 2.78 -1.00 -3.56
C PHE A 48 1.40 -1.14 -2.93
N ALA A 49 0.55 -0.14 -3.11
CA ALA A 49 -0.84 -0.20 -2.70
C ALA A 49 -1.72 -0.44 -3.92
N GLY A 50 -2.72 -1.32 -3.79
CA GLY A 50 -3.78 -1.43 -4.78
C GLY A 50 -4.56 -0.11 -4.93
N MET A 51 -5.32 0.01 -6.01
CA MET A 51 -6.26 1.10 -6.24
C MET A 51 -7.53 0.53 -6.88
N SER A 52 -8.68 1.10 -6.55
CA SER A 52 -9.93 0.75 -7.20
C SER A 52 -9.89 1.08 -8.70
N PRO A 53 -10.62 0.36 -9.56
CA PRO A 53 -10.68 0.69 -10.97
C PRO A 53 -11.16 2.12 -11.19
N PHE A 54 -10.56 2.83 -12.15
CA PHE A 54 -10.87 4.24 -12.39
C PHE A 54 -12.28 4.47 -12.97
N SER A 55 -12.75 3.60 -13.87
CA SER A 55 -14.07 3.67 -14.50
C SER A 55 -15.12 2.88 -13.72
N GLY A 56 -16.41 3.19 -13.88
CA GLY A 56 -17.47 2.52 -13.09
C GLY A 56 -18.89 2.46 -13.64
N GLN A 57 -19.14 2.85 -14.88
CA GLN A 57 -20.39 2.57 -15.59
C GLN A 57 -20.20 1.52 -16.71
N GLY A 58 -19.15 0.70 -16.61
CA GLY A 58 -18.84 -0.31 -17.64
C GLY A 58 -18.25 0.27 -18.91
N GLU A 59 -17.73 1.50 -18.87
CA GLU A 59 -17.16 2.19 -20.04
C GLU A 59 -15.88 1.51 -20.52
N LEU A 60 -15.15 0.85 -19.62
CA LEU A 60 -13.91 0.14 -19.92
C LEU A 60 -13.95 -1.29 -19.38
N LYS A 61 -13.19 -2.18 -20.02
CA LYS A 61 -12.97 -3.52 -19.47
C LYS A 61 -12.31 -3.41 -18.10
N GLY A 62 -12.92 -4.05 -17.09
CA GLY A 62 -12.44 -3.98 -15.71
C GLY A 62 -12.94 -2.75 -14.95
N SER A 63 -13.98 -2.06 -15.45
CA SER A 63 -14.72 -1.11 -14.62
C SER A 63 -15.15 -1.75 -13.31
N LYS A 64 -15.16 -0.90 -12.29
CA LYS A 64 -15.86 -1.08 -11.02
C LYS A 64 -17.16 -1.90 -11.21
N ASN A 65 -17.24 -3.08 -10.60
CA ASN A 65 -18.40 -3.99 -10.69
C ASN A 65 -18.90 -4.53 -9.33
N GLU A 66 -18.18 -4.30 -8.23
CA GLU A 66 -18.57 -4.75 -6.90
C GLU A 66 -18.53 -3.60 -5.88
N TRP A 67 -19.43 -3.66 -4.90
CA TRP A 67 -19.59 -2.62 -3.88
C TRP A 67 -18.30 -2.20 -3.14
N PRO A 68 -17.39 -3.11 -2.69
CA PRO A 68 -16.24 -2.72 -1.86
C PRO A 68 -15.31 -1.70 -2.51
N MET A 69 -15.24 -1.69 -3.83
CA MET A 69 -14.38 -0.81 -4.60
C MET A 69 -14.77 0.67 -4.46
N TRP A 70 -15.99 1.02 -4.03
CA TRP A 70 -16.43 2.43 -3.93
C TRP A 70 -15.97 3.06 -2.61
N PRO A 71 -16.27 2.50 -1.42
CA PRO A 71 -15.76 3.06 -0.18
C PRO A 71 -14.24 2.96 -0.05
N GLN A 72 -13.59 2.05 -0.80
CA GLN A 72 -12.12 1.92 -0.85
C GLN A 72 -11.46 2.84 -1.89
N ASP A 73 -12.24 3.53 -2.73
CA ASP A 73 -11.73 4.53 -3.68
C ASP A 73 -11.65 5.90 -3.02
N ILE A 74 -10.64 6.08 -2.18
CA ILE A 74 -10.47 7.33 -1.43
C ILE A 74 -9.88 8.45 -2.31
N PRO A 75 -10.26 9.72 -2.09
CA PRO A 75 -9.81 10.84 -2.95
C PRO A 75 -8.29 11.06 -2.98
N ASP A 76 -7.58 10.82 -1.87
CA ASP A 76 -6.12 10.97 -1.78
C ASP A 76 -5.51 9.81 -0.96
N GLN A 77 -5.24 8.69 -1.63
CA GLN A 77 -4.58 7.54 -1.00
C GLN A 77 -3.13 7.83 -0.56
N ALA A 78 -2.43 8.72 -1.27
CA ALA A 78 -1.06 9.08 -0.93
C ALA A 78 -0.98 9.87 0.39
N ALA A 79 -2.04 10.59 0.78
CA ALA A 79 -2.12 11.27 2.08
C ALA A 79 -1.98 10.35 3.29
N ILE A 80 -2.16 9.03 3.15
CA ILE A 80 -1.96 8.08 4.26
C ILE A 80 -0.49 8.03 4.71
N VAL A 81 0.45 8.29 3.79
CA VAL A 81 1.90 8.11 4.01
C VAL A 81 2.75 9.37 3.79
N ARG A 82 2.16 10.45 3.26
CA ARG A 82 2.82 11.73 2.96
C ARG A 82 2.89 12.64 4.18
#